data_AF-A0A7S1K0X6-F1
#
_entry.id   AF-A0A7S1K0X6-F1
#
_cell.length_a   1.000
_cell.length_b   1.000
_cell.length_c   1.000
_cell.angle_alpha   90.00
_cell.angle_beta   90.00
_cell.angle_gamma   90.00
#
_symmetry.space_group_name_H-M   'P 1'
#
loop_
_entity.id
_entity.type
_entity.pdbx_description
1 polymer ?
#
loop_
_entity_poly.entity_id
_entity_poly.type
_entity_poly.pdbx_seq_one_letter_code
_entity_poly.pdbx_strand_id
1 'polypeptide(L)'
;EWRLPRSHASSCVSVVRDGQQLAALKGKADIVLVDAPCSSLGALRRHPGLRWQLNQTETTLPALQTAILLGARDYVRPGGLLVYATCALSRHENDHVAAVMDRQSGFAPCPCPLLTSAI
;
A
#
# COMPACT_ATOMS: atom_id res chain seq x y z
N GLU A 1 10.87 -2.37 18.21
CA GLU A 1 11.55 -3.67 18.00
C GLU A 1 11.07 -4.27 16.69
N TRP A 2 11.91 -4.36 15.64
CA TRP A 2 11.55 -5.07 14.41
C TRP A 2 11.99 -6.52 14.61
N ARG A 3 11.07 -7.48 14.61
CA ARG A 3 11.44 -8.87 14.95
C ARG A 3 10.74 -9.86 14.02
N LEU A 4 11.54 -10.47 13.14
CA LEU A 4 11.32 -11.83 12.66
C LEU A 4 12.25 -12.69 13.52
N PRO A 5 11.80 -13.73 14.29
CA PRO A 5 11.13 -14.91 13.73
C PRO A 5 10.12 -15.70 14.64
N ARG A 6 9.12 -16.32 14.00
CA ARG A 6 8.57 -17.69 14.31
C ARG A 6 8.01 -18.42 13.07
N SER A 7 7.90 -17.75 11.92
CA SER A 7 7.61 -18.39 10.64
C SER A 7 8.89 -18.89 9.99
N HIS A 8 8.89 -20.11 9.45
CA HIS A 8 9.95 -20.68 8.59
C HIS A 8 10.05 -19.97 7.22
N ALA A 9 9.89 -18.65 7.18
CA ALA A 9 10.04 -17.87 5.95
C ALA A 9 11.54 -17.65 5.67
N SER A 10 12.17 -18.65 5.05
CA SER A 10 13.60 -18.65 4.71
C SER A 10 13.98 -17.58 3.68
N SER A 11 13.01 -16.99 2.99
CA SER A 11 13.19 -16.04 1.88
C SER A 11 12.82 -14.59 2.23
N CYS A 12 12.60 -14.25 3.50
CA CYS A 12 12.25 -12.89 3.90
C CYS A 12 13.50 -12.06 4.22
N VAL A 13 13.69 -10.95 3.50
CA VAL A 13 14.72 -9.94 3.81
C VAL A 13 14.02 -8.67 4.27
N SER A 14 14.25 -8.28 5.51
CA SER A 14 13.72 -7.05 6.08
C SER A 14 14.74 -5.91 5.99
N VAL A 15 14.29 -4.75 5.54
CA VAL A 15 15.11 -3.55 5.42
C VAL A 15 14.36 -2.37 6.04
N VAL A 16 15.06 -1.53 6.80
CA VAL A 16 14.51 -0.29 7.36
C VAL A 16 15.00 0.89 6.52
N ARG A 17 14.10 1.41 5.68
CA ARG A 17 14.31 2.57 4.80
C ARG A 17 12.98 3.29 4.58
N ASP A 18 13.06 4.47 3.99
CA ASP A 18 11.89 5.05 3.32
C ASP A 18 11.50 4.13 2.15
N GLY A 19 10.23 3.73 2.11
CA GLY A 19 9.69 2.86 1.07
C GLY A 19 9.82 3.43 -0.34
N GLN A 20 9.95 4.75 -0.49
CA GLN A 20 10.18 5.43 -1.77
C GLN A 20 11.65 5.39 -2.24
N GLN A 21 12.57 4.92 -1.40
CA GLN A 21 14.02 4.99 -1.63
C GLN A 21 14.66 3.60 -1.85
N LEU A 22 13.98 2.70 -2.56
CA LEU A 22 14.44 1.34 -2.86
C LEU A 22 14.91 1.18 -4.32
N ALA A 23 15.88 1.99 -4.75
CA ALA A 23 16.35 2.03 -6.14
C ALA A 23 16.78 0.66 -6.71
N ALA A 24 17.33 -0.22 -5.88
CA ALA A 24 17.78 -1.55 -6.28
C ALA A 24 16.65 -2.49 -6.76
N LEU A 25 15.39 -2.20 -6.38
CA LEU A 25 14.20 -3.00 -6.70
C LEU A 25 13.41 -2.49 -7.91
N LYS A 26 13.82 -1.36 -8.51
CA LYS A 26 13.13 -0.78 -9.68
C LYS A 26 12.97 -1.79 -10.81
N GLY A 27 11.73 -2.02 -11.23
CA GLY A 27 11.36 -2.93 -12.31
C GLY A 27 11.66 -4.42 -12.07
N LYS A 28 11.83 -4.86 -10.81
CA LYS A 28 12.23 -6.25 -10.50
C LYS A 28 11.16 -7.07 -9.79
N ALA A 29 10.20 -6.44 -9.12
CA ALA A 29 9.22 -7.16 -8.33
C ALA A 29 8.08 -7.69 -9.21
N ASP A 30 7.78 -8.98 -9.10
CA ASP A 30 6.59 -9.59 -9.71
C ASP A 30 5.31 -9.01 -9.12
N ILE A 31 5.28 -8.85 -7.79
CA ILE A 31 4.15 -8.32 -7.04
C ILE A 31 4.68 -7.34 -6.01
N VAL A 32 4.06 -6.17 -5.93
CA VAL A 32 4.32 -5.16 -4.89
C VAL A 32 3.03 -4.94 -4.11
N LEU A 33 3.08 -5.13 -2.79
CA LEU A 33 2.00 -4.81 -1.87
C LEU A 33 2.33 -3.51 -1.13
N VAL A 34 1.45 -2.53 -1.26
CA VAL A 34 1.49 -1.28 -0.49
C VAL A 34 0.38 -1.33 0.53
N ASP A 35 0.75 -1.57 1.79
CA ASP A 35 -0.10 -1.33 2.94
C ASP A 35 0.17 0.10 3.43
N ALA A 36 -0.70 1.04 3.04
CA ALA A 36 -0.44 2.46 3.22
C ALA A 36 -0.92 2.95 4.61
N PRO A 37 -0.20 3.91 5.23
CA PRO A 37 -0.67 4.52 6.46
C PRO A 37 -2.04 5.18 6.24
N CYS A 38 -3.02 4.81 7.07
CA CYS A 38 -4.43 5.16 6.94
C CYS A 38 -4.98 5.78 8.22
N SER A 39 -6.13 6.44 8.11
CA SER A 39 -6.92 6.99 9.23
C SER A 39 -7.29 5.95 10.30
N SER A 40 -7.12 4.66 10.01
CA SER A 40 -7.35 3.56 10.96
C SER A 40 -8.79 3.43 11.45
N LEU A 41 -9.75 3.95 10.69
CA LEU A 41 -11.19 3.77 10.93
C LEU A 41 -11.59 2.30 11.08
N GLY A 42 -11.05 1.40 10.24
CA GLY A 42 -11.32 -0.03 10.34
C GLY A 42 -10.76 -0.70 11.61
N ALA A 43 -9.85 -0.04 12.32
CA ALA A 43 -9.29 -0.52 13.58
C ALA A 43 -10.05 -0.03 14.83
N LEU A 44 -11.07 0.83 14.68
CA LEU A 44 -11.85 1.39 15.78
C LEU A 44 -12.38 0.33 16.76
N ARG A 45 -12.80 -0.84 16.27
CA ARG A 45 -13.26 -1.95 17.12
C ARG A 45 -12.18 -2.43 18.10
N ARG A 46 -10.92 -2.45 17.67
CA ARG A 46 -9.76 -2.87 18.47
C ARG A 46 -9.17 -1.71 19.28
N HIS A 47 -9.29 -0.49 18.77
CA HIS A 47 -8.71 0.73 19.37
C HIS A 47 -9.72 1.89 19.35
N PRO A 48 -10.68 1.93 20.27
CA PRO A 48 -11.76 2.94 20.26
C PRO A 48 -11.28 4.38 20.50
N GLY A 49 -10.08 4.57 21.07
CA GLY A 49 -9.48 5.89 21.28
C GLY A 49 -9.19 6.66 20.00
N LEU A 50 -9.03 5.95 18.87
CA LEU A 50 -8.77 6.56 17.55
C LEU A 50 -9.88 7.51 17.11
N ARG A 51 -11.12 7.31 17.57
CA ARG A 51 -12.28 8.14 17.21
C ARG A 51 -12.09 9.64 17.45
N TRP A 52 -11.23 10.01 18.39
CA TRP A 52 -10.98 11.40 18.77
C TRP A 52 -9.81 12.05 18.00
N GLN A 53 -9.01 11.25 17.28
CA GLN A 53 -7.82 11.72 16.55
C GLN A 53 -8.06 11.91 15.05
N LEU A 54 -9.17 11.35 14.53
CA LEU A 54 -9.47 11.28 13.09
C LEU A 54 -9.48 12.65 12.38
N ASN A 55 -10.07 13.67 13.00
CA ASN A 55 -10.25 14.98 12.35
C ASN A 55 -8.92 15.71 12.05
N GLN A 56 -7.81 15.37 12.70
CA GLN A 56 -6.55 16.09 12.54
C GLN A 56 -5.65 15.52 11.45
N THR A 57 -5.84 14.25 11.07
CA THR A 57 -4.92 13.53 10.17
C THR A 57 -5.51 13.20 8.80
N GLU A 58 -6.85 13.19 8.66
CA GLU A 58 -7.55 12.81 7.42
C GLU A 58 -7.15 13.65 6.18
N THR A 59 -6.79 14.92 6.35
CA THR A 59 -6.56 15.83 5.22
C THR A 59 -5.21 15.64 4.54
N THR A 60 -4.20 15.13 5.24
CA THR A 60 -2.83 14.99 4.71
C THR A 60 -2.49 13.58 4.24
N LEU A 61 -3.23 12.57 4.73
CA LEU A 61 -2.99 11.17 4.41
C LEU A 61 -3.18 10.82 2.92
N PRO A 62 -4.22 11.29 2.20
CA PRO A 62 -4.40 10.94 0.79
C PRO A 62 -3.23 11.36 -0.11
N ALA A 63 -2.63 12.53 0.17
CA ALA A 63 -1.48 13.01 -0.57
C ALA A 63 -0.24 12.13 -0.34
N LEU A 64 0.00 11.75 0.91
CA LEU A 64 1.10 10.83 1.27
C LEU A 64 0.89 9.44 0.64
N GLN A 65 -0.32 8.89 0.76
CA GLN A 65 -0.70 7.60 0.17
C GLN A 65 -0.48 7.58 -1.34
N THR A 66 -0.89 8.66 -2.03
CA THR A 66 -0.66 8.83 -3.47
C THR A 66 0.83 8.84 -3.79
N ALA A 67 1.65 9.58 -3.03
CA ALA A 67 3.09 9.63 -3.25
C ALA A 67 3.76 8.26 -3.05
N ILE A 68 3.37 7.53 -2.00
CA ILE A 68 3.85 6.15 -1.74
C ILE A 68 3.46 5.23 -2.90
N LEU A 69 2.21 5.27 -3.35
CA LEU A 69 1.70 4.42 -4.42
C LEU A 69 2.43 4.67 -5.74
N LEU A 70 2.63 5.94 -6.10
CA LEU A 70 3.37 6.34 -7.30
C LEU A 70 4.84 5.91 -7.25
N GLY A 71 5.48 5.98 -6.07
CA GLY A 71 6.85 5.47 -5.88
C GLY A 71 6.93 3.94 -5.99
N ALA A 72 5.96 3.24 -5.40
CA ALA A 72 5.92 1.78 -5.39
C ALA A 72 5.71 1.17 -6.78
N ARG A 73 4.98 1.87 -7.65
CA ARG A 73 4.78 1.52 -9.06
C ARG A 73 6.10 1.22 -9.78
N ASP A 74 7.13 2.01 -9.52
CA ASP A 74 8.41 1.91 -10.22
C ASP A 74 9.19 0.63 -9.86
N TYR A 75 8.79 -0.08 -8.79
CA TYR A 75 9.40 -1.35 -8.39
C TYR A 75 8.80 -2.56 -9.12
N VAL A 76 7.59 -2.40 -9.66
CA VAL A 76 6.89 -3.47 -10.38
C VAL A 76 7.54 -3.68 -11.73
N ARG A 77 7.87 -4.93 -12.07
CA ARG A 77 8.35 -5.26 -13.41
C ARG A 77 7.22 -5.16 -14.45
N PRO A 78 7.53 -4.99 -15.74
CA PRO A 78 6.51 -5.09 -16.79
C PRO A 78 5.69 -6.39 -16.68
N GLY A 79 4.37 -6.27 -16.69
CA GLY A 79 3.43 -7.40 -16.51
C GLY A 79 3.29 -7.91 -15.08
N GLY A 80 3.90 -7.25 -14.10
CA GLY A 80 3.70 -7.53 -12.67
C GLY A 80 2.42 -6.88 -12.11
N LEU A 81 2.18 -7.11 -10.82
CA LEU A 81 1.01 -6.61 -10.10
C LEU A 81 1.39 -5.60 -9.02
N LEU A 82 0.59 -4.55 -8.90
CA LEU A 82 0.63 -3.59 -7.81
C LEU A 82 -0.67 -3.70 -7.02
N VAL A 83 -0.55 -4.02 -5.73
CA VAL A 83 -1.69 -4.11 -4.82
C VAL A 83 -1.60 -2.96 -3.84
N TYR A 84 -2.65 -2.14 -3.80
CA TYR A 84 -2.82 -1.08 -2.83
C TYR A 84 -3.89 -1.48 -1.82
N ALA A 85 -3.55 -1.39 -0.53
CA ALA A 85 -4.46 -1.70 0.55
C ALA A 85 -4.40 -0.62 1.63
N THR A 86 -5.56 -0.32 2.19
CA THR A 86 -5.68 0.48 3.41
C THR A 86 -6.66 -0.18 4.36
N CYS A 87 -6.61 0.27 5.60
CA CYS A 87 -7.54 -0.07 6.66
C CYS A 87 -8.71 0.94 6.79
N ALA A 88 -8.79 1.93 5.90
CA ALA A 88 -9.76 3.01 5.95
C ALA A 88 -11.02 2.70 5.15
N LEU A 89 -12.15 3.27 5.59
CA LEU A 89 -13.41 3.22 4.85
C LEU A 89 -13.65 4.51 4.03
N SER A 90 -12.75 5.49 4.13
CA SER A 90 -12.86 6.78 3.45
C SER A 90 -12.61 6.64 1.95
N ARG A 91 -13.50 7.20 1.12
CA ARG A 91 -13.30 7.26 -0.34
C ARG A 91 -12.10 8.13 -0.74
N HIS A 92 -11.76 9.10 0.09
CA HIS A 92 -10.60 9.96 -0.14
C HIS A 92 -9.28 9.20 -0.08
N GLU A 93 -9.20 8.19 0.78
CA GLU A 93 -8.02 7.32 0.93
C GLU A 93 -8.03 6.15 -0.06
N ASN A 94 -9.20 5.73 -0.53
CA ASN A 94 -9.33 4.58 -1.42
C ASN A 94 -9.58 5.00 -2.88
N ASP A 95 -10.83 5.27 -3.25
CA ASP A 95 -11.28 5.57 -4.62
C ASP A 95 -10.46 6.69 -5.27
N HIS A 96 -10.18 7.77 -4.53
CA HIS A 96 -9.44 8.91 -5.08
C HIS A 96 -7.96 8.62 -5.31
N VAL A 97 -7.31 7.88 -4.41
CA VAL A 97 -5.91 7.48 -4.55
C VAL A 97 -5.77 6.49 -5.71
N ALA A 98 -6.68 5.51 -5.80
CA ALA A 98 -6.72 4.56 -6.91
C ALA A 98 -6.93 5.26 -8.28
N ALA A 99 -7.81 6.26 -8.34
CA ALA A 99 -8.07 7.00 -9.58
C ALA A 99 -6.85 7.78 -10.12
N VAL A 100 -5.86 8.09 -9.29
CA VAL A 100 -4.59 8.68 -9.76
C VAL A 100 -3.81 7.68 -10.63
N MET A 101 -3.86 6.39 -10.28
CA MET A 101 -3.17 5.35 -11.03
C MET A 101 -3.75 5.17 -12.43
N ASP A 102 -5.07 5.19 -12.58
CA ASP A 102 -5.73 5.09 -13.89
C ASP A 102 -5.27 6.17 -14.87
N ARG A 103 -4.91 7.35 -14.35
CA ARG A 103 -4.54 8.52 -15.17
C ARG A 103 -3.06 8.62 -15.50
N GLN A 104 -2.17 8.02 -14.70
CA GLN A 104 -0.75 8.43 -14.69
C GLN A 104 0.25 7.27 -14.77
N SER A 105 -0.17 6.01 -14.88
CA SER A 105 0.72 4.90 -14.53
C SER A 105 0.88 3.78 -15.57
N GLY A 106 0.03 3.69 -16.59
CA GLY A 106 0.04 2.55 -17.51
C GLY A 106 -0.39 1.24 -16.83
N PHE A 107 -0.92 1.29 -15.60
CA PHE A 107 -1.61 0.19 -14.95
C PHE A 107 -3.09 0.24 -15.30
N ALA A 108 -3.70 -0.93 -15.42
CA ALA A 108 -5.14 -1.08 -15.55
C ALA A 108 -5.67 -1.78 -14.28
N PRO A 109 -6.87 -1.42 -13.80
CA PRO A 109 -7.47 -2.11 -12.67
C PRO A 109 -7.63 -3.60 -12.97
N CYS A 110 -7.16 -4.44 -12.05
CA CYS A 110 -7.26 -5.89 -12.19
C CYS A 110 -8.62 -6.38 -11.65
N PRO A 111 -9.45 -7.07 -12.45
CA PRO A 111 -10.68 -7.68 -11.97
C PRO A 111 -10.40 -8.65 -10.80
N CYS A 112 -11.20 -8.56 -9.74
CA CYS A 112 -11.05 -9.34 -8.51
C CYS A 112 -10.86 -10.88 -8.70
N PRO A 113 -11.48 -11.56 -9.71
CA PRO A 113 -11.26 -13.00 -9.93
C PRO A 113 -9.84 -13.39 -10.37
N LEU A 114 -9.05 -12.44 -10.89
CA LEU A 114 -7.69 -12.71 -11.36
C LEU A 114 -6.65 -12.61 -10.25
N LEU A 115 -7.00 -11.99 -9.12
CA LEU A 115 -6.12 -11.84 -7.97
C LEU A 115 -5.89 -13.17 -7.23
N THR A 116 -6.86 -14.10 -7.30
CA THR A 116 -6.78 -15.44 -6.72
C THR A 116 -5.97 -16.43 -7.56
N SER A 117 -5.74 -16.15 -8.83
CA SER A 117 -4.92 -16.98 -9.71
C SER A 117 -3.44 -16.55 -9.74
N ALA A 118 -3.13 -15.40 -9.14
CA ALA A 118 -1.79 -14.77 -9.17
C ALA A 118 -1.05 -14.81 -7.82
N ILE A 119 -1.73 -15.25 -6.75
CA ILE A 119 -1.19 -15.41 -5.38
C ILE A 119 -1.25 -16.90 -5.02
#